data_AF-A0A5S3YHH4-F1
#
_entry.id   AF-A0A5S3YHH4-F1
#
_cell.length_a   1.000
_cell.length_b   1.000
_cell.length_c   1.000
_cell.angle_alpha   90.00
_cell.angle_beta   90.00
_cell.angle_gamma   90.00
#
_symmetry.space_group_name_H-M   'P 1'
#
loop_
_entity.id
_entity.type
_entity.pdbx_description
1 polymer ?
#
loop_
_entity_poly.entity_id
_entity_poly.type
_entity_poly.pdbx_seq_one_letter_code
_entity_poly.pdbx_strand_id
1 'polypeptide(L)'
;MSRFGNLSPFTLQGDVRVQQAPKEPHQGIHGVFGDSLPDGWGLLLQDRVFRQQGIISAQVTAMDRLALVGQQGMGALSFTPVSELSLDQRSDID
;
A
#
# COMPACT_ATOMS: atom_id res chain seq x y z
N MET A 1 27.82 -1.80 0.37
CA MET A 1 26.39 -1.46 0.48
C MET A 1 26.02 -1.17 1.94
N SER A 2 26.50 -0.06 2.53
CA SER A 2 26.22 0.23 3.96
C SER A 2 26.02 1.72 4.24
N ARG A 3 25.37 2.44 3.32
CA ARG A 3 25.03 3.84 3.52
C ARG A 3 23.65 4.03 4.17
N PHE A 4 22.78 3.03 4.08
CA PHE A 4 21.40 3.09 4.58
C PHE A 4 21.09 1.87 5.42
N GLY A 5 20.28 2.06 6.47
CA GLY A 5 19.80 0.99 7.34
C GLY A 5 18.73 0.12 6.68
N ASN A 6 18.34 -0.94 7.37
CA ASN A 6 17.24 -1.81 6.97
C ASN A 6 15.89 -1.05 7.04
N LEU A 7 14.96 -1.36 6.13
CA LEU A 7 13.61 -0.77 6.10
C LEU A 7 12.75 -1.19 7.30
N SER A 8 12.93 -2.41 7.80
CA SER A 8 12.26 -2.91 9.01
C SER A 8 13.30 -3.25 10.08
N PRO A 9 13.04 -2.92 11.35
CA PRO A 9 13.94 -3.30 12.43
C PRO A 9 13.92 -4.81 12.75
N PHE A 10 12.82 -5.52 12.45
CA PHE A 10 12.61 -6.89 12.94
C PHE A 10 12.12 -7.89 11.89
N THR A 11 11.16 -7.48 11.06
CA THR A 11 10.34 -8.43 10.27
C THR A 11 10.76 -8.59 8.83
N LEU A 12 11.60 -7.68 8.32
CA LEU A 12 12.20 -7.74 6.99
C LEU A 12 13.71 -7.68 7.17
N GLN A 13 14.44 -8.65 6.64
CA GLN A 13 15.89 -8.67 6.61
C GLN A 13 16.41 -7.77 5.49
N GLY A 14 17.47 -7.01 5.74
CA GLY A 14 18.11 -6.09 4.79
C GLY A 14 18.94 -6.79 3.72
N ASP A 15 18.45 -7.89 3.16
CA ASP A 15 19.09 -8.64 2.08
C ASP A 15 18.13 -8.83 0.90
N VAL A 16 18.66 -9.35 -0.21
CA VAL A 16 17.94 -9.45 -1.49
C VAL A 16 17.12 -10.74 -1.66
N ARG A 17 17.06 -11.59 -0.63
CA ARG A 17 16.32 -12.85 -0.72
C ARG A 17 14.82 -12.57 -0.64
N VAL A 18 14.03 -13.43 -1.28
CA VAL A 18 12.58 -13.42 -1.14
C VAL A 18 12.21 -13.75 0.30
N GLN A 19 11.39 -12.91 0.90
CA GLN A 19 10.97 -13.05 2.30
C GLN A 19 9.44 -13.02 2.36
N GLN A 20 8.86 -14.15 2.75
CA GLN A 20 7.41 -14.27 2.89
C GLN A 20 6.93 -13.50 4.13
N ALA A 21 5.92 -12.66 3.96
CA ALA A 21 5.28 -11.97 5.06
C ALA A 21 4.29 -12.89 5.82
N PRO A 22 4.10 -12.70 7.13
CA PRO A 22 3.04 -13.36 7.88
C PRO A 22 1.65 -13.03 7.30
N LYS A 23 0.71 -13.98 7.36
CA LYS A 23 -0.68 -13.77 6.92
C LYS A 23 -1.39 -12.69 7.74
N GLU A 24 -1.18 -12.71 9.04
CA GLU A 24 -1.76 -11.77 10.01
C GLU A 24 -0.63 -10.97 10.69
N PRO A 25 -0.90 -9.72 11.12
CA PRO A 25 -2.17 -9.01 11.04
C PRO A 25 -2.35 -8.18 9.75
N HIS A 26 -1.31 -8.05 8.92
CA HIS A 26 -1.30 -7.12 7.79
C HIS A 26 -1.71 -7.77 6.47
N GLN A 27 -2.67 -8.72 6.48
CA GLN A 27 -3.24 -9.29 5.25
C GLN A 27 -2.19 -9.84 4.26
N GLY A 28 -1.12 -10.45 4.77
CA GLY A 28 -0.07 -11.07 3.96
C GLY A 28 1.01 -10.14 3.42
N ILE A 29 1.15 -8.90 3.94
CA ILE A 29 2.29 -8.02 3.64
C ILE A 29 3.15 -7.76 4.89
N HIS A 30 4.41 -7.35 4.67
CA HIS A 30 5.31 -6.98 5.78
C HIS A 30 4.78 -5.74 6.49
N GLY A 31 4.92 -5.68 7.81
CA GLY A 31 4.38 -4.59 8.64
C GLY A 31 4.83 -3.20 8.18
N VAL A 32 6.08 -3.05 7.75
CA VAL A 32 6.61 -1.78 7.21
C VAL A 32 5.80 -1.26 6.01
N PHE A 33 5.23 -2.15 5.20
CA PHE A 33 4.31 -1.77 4.11
C PHE A 33 2.87 -1.65 4.62
N GLY A 34 2.48 -2.48 5.59
CA GLY A 34 1.19 -2.44 6.26
C GLY A 34 0.90 -1.10 6.94
N ASP A 35 1.92 -0.43 7.48
CA ASP A 35 1.81 0.91 8.10
C ASP A 35 1.35 1.99 7.10
N SER A 36 1.45 1.73 5.80
CA SER A 36 0.95 2.63 4.74
C SER A 36 -0.50 2.33 4.33
N LEU A 37 -1.10 1.24 4.81
CA LEU A 37 -2.51 0.98 4.56
C LEU A 37 -3.36 2.02 5.29
N PRO A 38 -4.49 2.45 4.70
CA PRO A 38 -5.37 3.39 5.38
C PRO A 38 -5.95 2.80 6.67
N ASP A 39 -6.36 3.69 7.58
CA ASP A 39 -7.11 3.32 8.78
C ASP A 39 -8.52 2.78 8.43
N GLY A 40 -9.30 2.44 9.47
CA GLY A 40 -10.66 1.92 9.28
C GLY A 40 -11.57 2.79 8.40
N TRP A 41 -11.48 4.13 8.52
CA TRP A 41 -12.26 5.04 7.68
C TRP A 41 -11.71 5.10 6.25
N GLY A 42 -10.39 5.15 6.11
CA GLY A 42 -9.73 5.13 4.81
C GLY A 42 -10.03 3.86 4.02
N LEU A 43 -10.09 2.69 4.68
CA LEU A 43 -10.48 1.44 4.04
C LEU A 43 -11.92 1.49 3.51
N LEU A 44 -12.85 2.08 4.27
CA LEU A 44 -14.24 2.27 3.81
C LEU A 44 -14.33 3.21 2.60
N LEU A 45 -13.50 4.26 2.55
CA LEU A 45 -13.43 5.17 1.41
C LEU A 45 -12.85 4.49 0.18
N GLN A 46 -11.76 3.72 0.32
CA GLN A 46 -11.20 2.95 -0.78
C GLN A 46 -12.21 1.92 -1.30
N ASP A 47 -12.90 1.20 -0.41
CA ASP A 47 -13.96 0.26 -0.77
C ASP A 47 -15.08 0.93 -1.59
N ARG A 48 -15.44 2.18 -1.25
CA ARG A 48 -16.40 2.97 -2.03
C ARG A 48 -15.87 3.25 -3.44
N VAL A 49 -14.60 3.63 -3.59
CA VAL A 49 -13.97 3.88 -4.89
C VAL A 49 -13.98 2.60 -5.75
N PHE A 50 -13.56 1.46 -5.19
CA PHE A 50 -13.57 0.18 -5.91
C PHE A 50 -14.98 -0.23 -6.33
N ARG A 51 -15.98 -0.07 -5.45
CA ARG A 51 -17.38 -0.38 -5.78
C ARG A 51 -17.94 0.50 -6.89
N GLN A 52 -17.54 1.77 -6.98
CA GLN A 52 -17.93 2.65 -8.08
C GLN A 52 -17.44 2.13 -9.44
N GLN A 53 -16.38 1.32 -9.45
CA GLN A 53 -15.83 0.66 -10.63
C GLN A 53 -16.34 -0.78 -10.81
N GLY A 54 -17.36 -1.18 -10.04
CA GLY A 54 -17.91 -2.54 -10.08
C GLY A 54 -17.04 -3.60 -9.40
N ILE A 55 -15.96 -3.22 -8.70
CA ILE A 55 -15.10 -4.15 -7.98
C ILE A 55 -15.67 -4.38 -6.57
N ILE A 56 -15.89 -5.65 -6.22
CA ILE A 56 -16.39 -6.02 -4.90
C ILE A 56 -15.25 -6.03 -3.87
N SER A 57 -15.51 -5.55 -2.65
CA SER A 57 -14.49 -5.44 -1.58
C SER A 57 -13.75 -6.74 -1.30
N ALA A 58 -14.39 -7.90 -1.45
CA ALA A 58 -13.79 -9.21 -1.20
C ALA A 58 -12.68 -9.59 -2.19
N GLN A 59 -12.59 -8.91 -3.33
CA GLN A 59 -11.53 -9.10 -4.33
C GLN A 59 -10.35 -8.13 -4.12
N VAL A 60 -10.51 -7.11 -3.28
CA VAL A 60 -9.50 -6.07 -3.06
C VAL A 60 -8.44 -6.58 -2.09
N THR A 61 -7.19 -6.65 -2.54
CA THR A 61 -6.04 -7.08 -1.75
C THR A 61 -5.32 -5.89 -1.10
N ALA A 62 -4.44 -6.17 -0.13
CA ALA A 62 -3.56 -5.13 0.45
C ALA A 62 -2.71 -4.42 -0.62
N MET A 63 -2.29 -5.14 -1.67
CA MET A 63 -1.51 -4.55 -2.77
C MET A 63 -2.34 -3.57 -3.60
N ASP A 64 -3.62 -3.87 -3.87
CA ASP A 64 -4.52 -2.96 -4.58
C ASP A 64 -4.74 -1.66 -3.79
N ARG A 65 -4.83 -1.79 -2.46
CA ARG A 65 -4.97 -0.64 -1.55
C ARG A 65 -3.73 0.22 -1.53
N LEU A 66 -2.55 -0.38 -1.50
CA LEU A 66 -1.27 0.33 -1.60
C LEU A 66 -1.09 0.99 -2.97
N ALA A 67 -1.50 0.33 -4.06
CA ALA A 67 -1.52 0.93 -5.39
C ALA A 67 -2.44 2.16 -5.45
N LEU A 68 -3.58 2.13 -4.75
CA LEU A 68 -4.49 3.27 -4.63
C LEU A 68 -3.90 4.41 -3.79
N VAL A 69 -3.15 4.09 -2.72
CA VAL A 69 -2.36 5.06 -1.93
C VAL A 69 -1.30 5.74 -2.80
N GLY A 70 -0.58 4.97 -3.63
CA GLY A 70 0.39 5.50 -4.58
C GLY A 70 1.49 6.32 -3.93
N GLN A 71 1.53 7.61 -4.26
CA GLN A 71 2.52 8.57 -3.74
C GLN A 71 2.02 9.37 -2.53
N GLN A 72 0.74 9.23 -2.17
CA GLN A 72 0.09 9.99 -1.10
C GLN A 72 0.15 9.27 0.26
N GLY A 73 0.96 8.22 0.36
CA GLY A 73 1.19 7.48 1.59
C GLY A 73 1.91 8.34 2.63
N MET A 74 1.57 8.15 3.90
CA MET A 74 2.29 8.79 4.99
C MET A 74 3.74 8.29 5.06
N GLY A 75 4.69 9.19 5.30
CA GLY A 75 6.11 8.85 5.43
C GLY A 75 6.87 8.97 4.11
N ALA A 76 7.82 8.05 3.88
CA ALA A 76 8.77 8.13 2.77
C ALA A 76 8.60 7.03 1.71
N LEU A 77 7.58 6.17 1.86
CA LEU A 77 7.29 5.09 0.92
C LEU A 77 6.31 5.57 -0.15
N SER A 78 6.55 5.16 -1.38
CA SER A 78 5.61 5.29 -2.50
C SER A 78 5.45 3.94 -3.19
N PHE A 79 4.26 3.70 -3.72
CA PHE A 79 3.88 2.43 -4.31
C PHE A 79 3.63 2.59 -5.81
N THR A 80 4.20 1.70 -6.61
CA THR A 80 4.11 1.72 -8.08
C THR A 80 3.89 0.29 -8.58
N PRO A 81 2.99 0.06 -9.56
CA PRO A 81 2.19 1.06 -10.27
C PRO A 81 1.13 1.72 -9.37
N VAL A 82 0.86 3.00 -9.62
CA VAL A 82 -0.25 3.72 -9.00
C VAL A 82 -1.54 3.26 -9.69
N SER A 83 -2.58 2.97 -8.91
CA SER A 83 -3.88 2.60 -9.45
C SER A 83 -4.45 3.73 -10.29
N GLU A 84 -5.04 3.40 -11.43
CA GLU A 84 -5.77 4.36 -12.27
C GLU A 84 -6.96 4.99 -11.54
N LEU A 85 -7.42 4.34 -10.48
CA LEU A 85 -8.51 4.83 -9.62
C LEU A 85 -8.02 5.83 -8.56
N SER A 86 -6.71 6.04 -8.47
CA SER A 86 -6.15 7.02 -7.55
C SER A 86 -6.59 8.42 -7.96
N LEU A 87 -6.98 9.23 -6.97
CA LEU A 87 -7.54 10.56 -7.18
C LEU A 87 -6.52 11.56 -7.74
N ASP A 88 -5.27 11.15 -7.91
CA ASP A 88 -4.14 11.97 -8.37
C ASP A 88 -3.92 11.92 -9.89
N GLN A 89 -4.86 11.38 -10.68
CA GLN A 89 -4.86 11.60 -12.13
C GLN A 89 -5.24 13.06 -12.44
N ARG A 90 -4.24 13.96 -12.37
CA ARG A 90 -4.23 15.34 -12.88
C ARG A 90 -5.40 16.21 -12.42
N SER A 91 -5.24 16.87 -11.27
CA SER A 91 -5.65 18.27 -11.20
C SER A 91 -4.57 19.14 -11.86
N ASP A 92 -4.41 18.99 -13.18
CA ASP A 92 -3.83 20.06 -14.00
C ASP A 92 -4.83 21.23 -13.95
N ILE A 93 -4.81 21.97 -12.84
CA ILE A 93 -5.52 23.25 -12.71
C ILE A 93 -4.54 24.29 -13.27
N ASP A 94 -4.80 24.72 -14.51
CA ASP A 94 -4.37 26.03 -15.02
C ASP A 94 -4.95 27.16 -14.15
#